data_AF-A0A6A5VIJ7-F1
#
_entry.id   AF-A0A6A5VIJ7-F1
#
_cell.length_a   1.000
_cell.length_b   1.000
_cell.length_c   1.000
_cell.angle_alpha   90.00
_cell.angle_beta   90.00
_cell.angle_gamma   90.00
#
_symmetry.space_group_name_H-M   'P 1'
#
loop_
_entity.id
_entity.type
_entity.pdbx_description
1 polymer ?
#
loop_
_entity_poly.entity_id
_entity_poly.type
_entity_poly.pdbx_seq_one_letter_code
_entity_poly.pdbx_strand_id
1 'polypeptide(L)'
;MLFKYISQTVKELKWKHLHRTGFIGITVDMDGKQMSGFGRYLSSIDSAHRPWQWQLQHTVKFCKAHFLRSIGTATGNTPSINNSVHQRMRDLLTCQSWEEYDTLCGLLIEHEAVPIRNWAKHKRNRVIAAGLNRHITKMAQRDWDILEETSNNVEQSAKKSYSYGKTLHLLPAIHMALKLDMRDIDQYRSHDERSVRHSERSTSLSARYHKSMGRESK
;
A
#
# COMPACT_ATOMS: atom_id res chain seq x y z
N MET A 1 0.70 -5.16 -17.68
CA MET A 1 2.03 -5.38 -18.27
C MET A 1 3.05 -5.82 -17.23
N LEU A 2 3.29 -5.06 -16.15
CA LEU A 2 4.30 -5.39 -15.13
C LEU A 2 4.22 -6.83 -14.58
N PHE A 3 3.07 -7.24 -14.01
CA PHE A 3 2.94 -8.57 -13.42
C PHE A 3 3.06 -9.72 -14.44
N LYS A 4 2.66 -9.47 -15.70
CA LYS A 4 2.87 -10.43 -16.79
C LYS A 4 4.36 -10.63 -17.05
N TYR A 5 5.15 -9.55 -17.10
CA TYR A 5 6.60 -9.65 -17.25
C TYR A 5 7.24 -10.35 -16.04
N ILE A 6 6.85 -10.02 -14.81
CA ILE A 6 7.37 -10.69 -13.59
C ILE A 6 7.11 -12.20 -13.65
N SER A 7 5.91 -12.61 -14.08
CA SER A 7 5.57 -14.05 -14.20
C SER A 7 6.38 -14.79 -15.28
N GLN A 8 6.96 -14.08 -16.25
CA GLN A 8 7.82 -14.67 -17.27
C GLN A 8 9.27 -14.84 -16.80
N THR A 9 9.72 -14.04 -15.84
CA THR A 9 11.09 -14.11 -15.29
C THR A 9 11.23 -15.03 -14.08
N VAL A 10 10.14 -15.29 -13.36
CA VAL A 10 10.13 -16.16 -12.17
C VAL A 10 9.61 -17.54 -12.55
N LYS A 11 10.38 -18.61 -12.22
CA LYS A 11 10.08 -20.01 -12.59
C LYS A 11 8.65 -20.47 -12.26
N GLU A 12 8.04 -19.94 -11.20
CA GLU A 12 6.60 -20.09 -10.92
C GLU A 12 6.12 -19.10 -9.86
N LEU A 13 5.31 -18.09 -10.22
CA LEU A 13 4.73 -17.13 -9.26
C LEU A 13 3.37 -17.64 -8.74
N LYS A 14 3.36 -18.27 -7.55
CA LYS A 14 2.13 -18.79 -6.93
C LYS A 14 1.47 -17.79 -5.99
N TRP A 15 0.15 -17.79 -6.03
CA TRP A 15 -0.72 -17.03 -5.13
C TRP A 15 -1.56 -18.00 -4.30
N LYS A 16 -1.54 -17.83 -2.98
CA LYS A 16 -2.14 -18.76 -2.03
C LYS A 16 -3.63 -18.93 -2.25
N HIS A 17 -4.36 -17.87 -2.59
CA HIS A 17 -5.82 -17.94 -2.80
C HIS A 17 -6.22 -18.72 -4.06
N LEU A 18 -5.32 -18.84 -5.05
CA LEU A 18 -5.54 -19.64 -6.28
C LEU A 18 -4.90 -21.03 -6.20
N HIS A 19 -3.69 -21.12 -5.65
CA HIS A 19 -2.83 -22.30 -5.73
C HIS A 19 -2.63 -23.00 -4.38
N ARG A 20 -3.25 -22.50 -3.30
CA ARG A 20 -3.10 -22.97 -1.91
C ARG A 20 -1.71 -22.77 -1.29
N THR A 21 -0.76 -22.22 -2.04
CA THR A 21 0.64 -21.94 -1.67
C THR A 21 1.12 -20.66 -2.34
N GLY A 22 2.17 -20.03 -1.80
CA GLY A 22 2.80 -18.83 -2.35
C GLY A 22 2.35 -17.53 -1.68
N PHE A 23 2.38 -16.44 -2.44
CA PHE A 23 2.06 -15.10 -1.95
C PHE A 23 0.62 -15.01 -1.45
N ILE A 24 0.45 -14.47 -0.24
CA ILE A 24 -0.87 -14.31 0.39
C ILE A 24 -1.67 -13.20 -0.30
N GLY A 25 -1.00 -12.09 -0.58
CA GLY A 25 -1.60 -10.87 -1.09
C GLY A 25 -0.56 -9.77 -1.15
N ILE A 26 -1.02 -8.56 -1.40
CA ILE A 26 -0.18 -7.36 -1.45
C ILE A 26 -0.83 -6.22 -0.69
N THR A 27 0.01 -5.43 -0.02
CA THR A 27 -0.39 -4.12 0.52
C THR A 27 -0.07 -3.06 -0.52
N VAL A 28 -1.08 -2.29 -0.95
CA VAL A 28 -0.94 -1.28 -2.02
C VAL A 28 -1.51 0.08 -1.61
N ASP A 29 -1.07 1.12 -2.30
CA ASP A 29 -1.80 2.38 -2.32
C ASP A 29 -3.14 2.21 -3.08
N MET A 30 -4.11 3.07 -2.80
CA MET A 30 -5.43 3.09 -3.43
C MET A 30 -5.39 3.70 -4.85
N ASP A 31 -4.44 3.28 -5.69
CA ASP A 31 -4.38 3.67 -7.10
C ASP A 31 -5.22 2.72 -7.98
N GLY A 32 -6.24 3.29 -8.64
CA GLY A 32 -7.18 2.56 -9.49
C GLY A 32 -6.54 1.85 -10.70
N LYS A 33 -5.48 2.43 -11.28
CA LYS A 33 -4.83 1.85 -12.46
C LYS A 33 -3.99 0.65 -12.06
N GLN A 34 -3.21 0.77 -10.98
CA GLN A 34 -2.38 -0.30 -10.46
C GLN A 34 -3.22 -1.51 -10.02
N MET A 35 -4.31 -1.29 -9.28
CA MET A 35 -5.18 -2.37 -8.82
C MET A 35 -5.81 -3.14 -10.00
N SER A 36 -6.28 -2.43 -11.02
CA SER A 36 -6.92 -3.08 -12.19
C SER A 36 -5.94 -3.95 -12.96
N GLY A 37 -4.68 -3.50 -13.11
CA GLY A 37 -3.63 -4.27 -13.74
C GLY A 37 -3.29 -5.55 -12.99
N PHE A 38 -3.22 -5.47 -11.66
CA PHE A 38 -2.98 -6.63 -10.79
C PHE A 38 -4.14 -7.63 -10.84
N GLY A 39 -5.38 -7.17 -10.70
CA GLY A 39 -6.54 -8.06 -10.72
C GLY A 39 -6.71 -8.76 -12.08
N ARG A 40 -6.44 -8.07 -13.19
CA ARG A 40 -6.47 -8.67 -14.54
C ARG A 40 -5.39 -9.73 -14.71
N TYR A 41 -4.20 -9.51 -14.16
CA TYR A 41 -3.16 -10.53 -14.11
C TYR A 41 -3.62 -11.76 -13.33
N LEU A 42 -4.15 -11.59 -12.11
CA LEU A 42 -4.66 -12.72 -11.32
C LEU A 42 -5.78 -13.48 -12.05
N SER A 43 -6.66 -12.75 -12.75
CA SER A 43 -7.73 -13.38 -13.54
C SER A 43 -7.18 -14.21 -14.70
N SER A 44 -6.07 -13.77 -15.31
CA SER A 44 -5.45 -14.49 -16.44
C SER A 44 -4.73 -15.78 -16.05
N ILE A 45 -4.40 -15.95 -14.76
CA ILE A 45 -3.77 -17.17 -14.23
C ILE A 45 -4.74 -18.01 -13.40
N ASP A 46 -5.98 -17.55 -13.20
CA ASP A 46 -7.02 -18.30 -12.51
C ASP A 46 -7.70 -19.25 -13.50
N SER A 47 -7.57 -20.56 -13.27
CA SER A 47 -8.20 -21.58 -14.10
C SER A 47 -9.73 -21.47 -14.14
N ALA A 48 -10.34 -20.92 -13.09
CA ALA A 48 -11.78 -20.67 -13.04
C ALA A 48 -12.19 -19.30 -13.64
N HIS A 49 -11.23 -18.53 -14.15
CA HIS A 49 -11.47 -17.25 -14.84
C HIS A 49 -12.31 -16.26 -14.03
N ARG A 50 -12.14 -16.22 -12.70
CA ARG A 50 -12.95 -15.33 -11.86
C ARG A 50 -12.62 -13.86 -12.15
N PRO A 51 -13.61 -12.95 -12.05
CA PRO A 51 -13.44 -11.54 -12.40
C PRO A 51 -12.33 -10.85 -11.59
N TRP A 52 -11.68 -9.86 -12.17
CA TRP A 52 -10.56 -9.16 -11.53
C TRP A 52 -10.94 -8.51 -10.20
N GLN A 53 -12.16 -7.98 -10.06
CA GLN A 53 -12.63 -7.43 -8.78
C GLN A 53 -12.78 -8.50 -7.71
N TRP A 54 -13.17 -9.72 -8.09
CA TRP A 54 -13.21 -10.85 -7.18
C TRP A 54 -11.79 -11.19 -6.70
N GLN A 55 -10.81 -11.21 -7.62
CA GLN A 55 -9.41 -11.46 -7.28
C GLN A 55 -8.92 -10.46 -6.23
N LEU A 56 -9.12 -9.16 -6.48
CA LEU A 56 -8.65 -8.12 -5.58
C LEU A 56 -9.24 -8.20 -4.16
N GLN A 57 -10.51 -8.59 -4.03
CA GLN A 57 -11.15 -8.78 -2.72
C GLN A 57 -10.51 -9.91 -1.88
N HIS A 58 -9.74 -10.81 -2.50
CA HIS A 58 -9.05 -11.91 -1.80
C HIS A 58 -7.56 -11.65 -1.58
N THR A 59 -6.98 -10.62 -2.21
CA THR A 59 -5.52 -10.46 -2.29
C THR A 59 -5.01 -9.08 -1.93
N VAL A 60 -5.88 -8.07 -1.83
CA VAL A 60 -5.44 -6.69 -1.59
C VAL A 60 -5.77 -6.26 -0.18
N LYS A 61 -4.77 -5.67 0.48
CA LYS A 61 -4.91 -4.81 1.65
C LYS A 61 -4.48 -3.40 1.26
N PHE A 62 -5.28 -2.39 1.57
CA PHE A 62 -4.92 -1.01 1.28
C PHE A 62 -4.14 -0.41 2.44
N CYS A 63 -3.13 0.39 2.10
CA CYS A 63 -2.30 1.05 3.09
C CYS A 63 -3.14 2.01 3.97
N LYS A 64 -3.12 1.76 5.29
CA LYS A 64 -3.83 2.55 6.29
C LYS A 64 -3.33 4.00 6.33
N ALA A 65 -2.03 4.24 6.16
CA ALA A 65 -1.47 5.59 6.14
C ALA A 65 -1.97 6.41 4.93
N HIS A 66 -2.08 5.80 3.74
CA HIS A 66 -2.67 6.46 2.57
C HIS A 66 -4.16 6.71 2.76
N PHE A 67 -4.89 5.79 3.38
CA PHE A 67 -6.27 6.00 3.75
C PHE A 67 -6.44 7.22 4.67
N LEU A 68 -5.69 7.29 5.77
CA LEU A 68 -5.74 8.41 6.71
C LEU A 68 -5.35 9.74 6.07
N ARG A 69 -4.35 9.76 5.17
CA ARG A 69 -4.02 10.96 4.39
C ARG A 69 -5.16 11.39 3.48
N SER A 70 -5.85 10.44 2.84
CA SER A 70 -6.99 10.75 1.97
C SER A 70 -8.16 11.39 2.74
N ILE A 71 -8.32 11.07 4.03
CA ILE A 71 -9.26 11.77 4.90
C ILE A 71 -8.84 13.23 5.06
N GLY A 72 -7.57 13.49 5.42
CA GLY A 72 -7.04 14.85 5.52
C GLY A 72 -7.23 15.67 4.24
N THR A 73 -6.95 15.07 3.08
CA THR A 73 -7.19 15.74 1.79
C THR A 73 -8.66 16.10 1.58
N ALA A 74 -9.59 15.20 1.91
CA ALA A 74 -11.02 15.44 1.74
C ALA A 74 -11.57 16.49 2.72
N THR A 75 -10.97 16.64 3.90
CA THR A 75 -11.37 17.63 4.92
C THR A 75 -10.56 18.93 4.86
N GLY A 76 -9.75 19.13 3.82
CA GLY A 76 -8.94 20.34 3.65
C GLY A 76 -7.80 20.47 4.67
N ASN A 77 -7.32 19.35 5.20
CA ASN A 77 -6.30 19.26 6.26
C ASN A 77 -6.67 20.03 7.53
N THR A 78 -7.97 20.22 7.78
CA THR A 78 -8.46 20.87 8.98
C THR A 78 -8.12 20.03 10.23
N PRO A 79 -7.69 20.66 11.34
CA PRO A 79 -7.37 19.93 12.56
C PRO A 79 -8.59 19.20 13.13
N SER A 80 -8.37 17.98 13.61
CA SER A 80 -9.37 17.09 14.22
C SER A 80 -9.79 17.57 15.61
N ILE A 81 -10.32 18.78 15.74
CA ILE A 81 -10.75 19.35 17.02
C ILE A 81 -12.22 18.94 17.22
N ASN A 82 -12.46 18.00 18.13
CA ASN A 82 -13.75 17.54 18.65
C ASN A 82 -14.65 16.75 17.68
N ASN A 83 -14.65 15.41 17.83
CA ASN A 83 -15.60 14.45 17.25
C ASN A 83 -15.97 14.66 15.75
N SER A 84 -14.98 15.19 15.04
CA SER A 84 -15.10 15.67 13.67
C SER A 84 -15.40 14.52 12.71
N VAL A 85 -15.91 14.88 11.53
CA VAL A 85 -16.10 13.98 10.38
C VAL A 85 -14.93 13.03 10.12
N HIS A 86 -13.69 13.39 10.51
CA HIS A 86 -12.53 12.51 10.47
C HIS A 86 -12.76 11.19 11.19
N GLN A 87 -13.39 11.19 12.38
CA GLN A 87 -13.62 9.97 13.14
C GLN A 87 -14.63 9.08 12.41
N ARG A 88 -15.77 9.66 11.98
CA ARG A 88 -16.77 8.95 11.15
C ARG A 88 -16.14 8.34 9.89
N MET A 89 -15.23 9.06 9.24
CA MET A 89 -14.51 8.54 8.07
C MET A 89 -13.52 7.41 8.44
N ARG A 90 -12.89 7.46 9.62
CA ARG A 90 -11.98 6.40 10.11
C ARG A 90 -12.72 5.14 10.51
N ASP A 91 -13.94 5.24 11.02
CA ASP A 91 -14.73 4.13 11.50
C ASP A 91 -15.01 3.08 10.41
N LEU A 92 -14.90 3.44 9.12
CA LEU A 92 -14.90 2.51 7.99
C LEU A 92 -13.86 1.37 8.14
N LEU A 93 -12.75 1.59 8.85
CA LEU A 93 -11.73 0.56 9.10
C LEU A 93 -12.19 -0.49 10.12
N THR A 94 -13.16 -0.15 10.97
CA THR A 94 -13.57 -0.96 12.13
C THR A 94 -15.02 -1.45 12.08
N CYS A 95 -15.80 -1.06 11.07
CA CYS A 95 -17.13 -1.64 10.83
C CYS A 95 -17.06 -3.18 10.84
N GLN A 96 -18.07 -3.82 11.43
CA GLN A 96 -18.12 -5.26 11.67
C GLN A 96 -18.82 -6.01 10.52
N SER A 97 -19.42 -5.31 9.58
CA SER A 97 -20.07 -5.90 8.40
C SER A 97 -20.05 -4.97 7.19
N TRP A 98 -20.44 -5.51 6.04
CA TRP A 98 -20.67 -4.70 4.85
C TRP A 98 -21.83 -3.73 5.06
N GLU A 99 -22.89 -4.17 5.72
CA GLU A 99 -24.12 -3.40 5.92
C GLU A 99 -23.83 -2.15 6.77
N GLU A 100 -23.03 -2.30 7.83
CA GLU A 100 -22.59 -1.19 8.68
C GLU A 100 -21.71 -0.20 7.88
N TYR A 101 -20.75 -0.73 7.11
CA TYR A 101 -19.88 0.07 6.26
C TYR A 101 -20.66 0.85 5.19
N ASP A 102 -21.59 0.19 4.51
CA ASP A 102 -22.41 0.78 3.46
C ASP A 102 -23.33 1.86 4.01
N THR A 103 -23.90 1.62 5.20
CA THR A 103 -24.73 2.59 5.94
C THR A 103 -23.91 3.83 6.29
N LEU A 104 -22.71 3.66 6.85
CA LEU A 104 -21.81 4.76 7.17
C LEU A 104 -21.39 5.56 5.93
N CYS A 105 -21.09 4.87 4.82
CA CYS A 105 -20.86 5.53 3.53
C CYS A 105 -22.09 6.33 3.07
N GLY A 106 -23.30 5.79 3.21
CA GLY A 106 -24.55 6.47 2.88
C GLY A 106 -24.73 7.77 3.66
N LEU A 107 -24.56 7.72 4.98
CA LEU A 107 -24.65 8.88 5.87
C LEU A 107 -23.64 9.98 5.50
N LEU A 108 -22.39 9.60 5.18
CA LEU A 108 -21.36 10.54 4.74
C LEU A 108 -21.71 11.17 3.38
N ILE A 109 -22.34 10.43 2.46
CA ILE A 109 -22.77 10.94 1.16
C ILE A 109 -23.94 11.91 1.29
N GLU A 110 -24.83 11.69 2.24
CA GLU A 110 -26.04 12.49 2.43
C GLU A 110 -25.74 13.81 3.16
N HIS A 111 -24.95 13.76 4.23
CA HIS A 111 -24.88 14.88 5.19
C HIS A 111 -23.59 15.72 5.13
N GLU A 112 -22.50 15.24 4.54
CA GLU A 112 -21.20 15.93 4.61
C GLU A 112 -20.96 16.89 3.42
N ALA A 113 -19.84 17.61 3.42
CA ALA A 113 -19.47 18.49 2.31
C ALA A 113 -19.10 17.72 1.03
N VAL A 114 -19.24 18.34 -0.15
CA VAL A 114 -19.00 17.71 -1.47
C VAL A 114 -17.68 16.93 -1.57
N PRO A 115 -16.53 17.42 -1.08
CA PRO A 115 -15.28 16.65 -1.11
C PRO A 115 -15.37 15.32 -0.34
N ILE A 116 -16.02 15.33 0.83
CA ILE A 116 -16.24 14.14 1.68
C ILE A 116 -17.26 13.21 1.04
N ARG A 117 -18.33 13.74 0.42
CA ARG A 117 -19.30 12.92 -0.34
C ARG A 117 -18.62 12.15 -1.47
N ASN A 118 -17.77 12.81 -2.25
CA ASN A 118 -17.05 12.17 -3.36
C ASN A 118 -16.05 11.13 -2.84
N TRP A 119 -15.35 11.44 -1.75
CA TRP A 119 -14.50 10.49 -1.07
C TRP A 119 -15.29 9.24 -0.61
N ALA A 120 -16.46 9.43 0.02
CA ALA A 120 -17.29 8.33 0.51
C ALA A 120 -17.86 7.48 -0.64
N LYS A 121 -18.31 8.10 -1.75
CA LYS A 121 -18.70 7.38 -2.99
C LYS A 121 -17.58 6.49 -3.50
N HIS A 122 -16.35 6.99 -3.50
CA HIS A 122 -15.18 6.21 -3.88
C HIS A 122 -14.93 5.05 -2.91
N LYS A 123 -14.96 5.29 -1.58
CA LYS A 123 -14.73 4.23 -0.57
C LYS A 123 -15.82 3.16 -0.53
N ARG A 124 -17.05 3.49 -0.92
CA ARG A 124 -18.18 2.56 -1.07
C ARG A 124 -17.96 1.47 -2.13
N ASN A 125 -16.90 1.54 -2.93
CA ASN A 125 -16.57 0.46 -3.86
C ASN A 125 -16.23 -0.84 -3.11
N ARG A 126 -16.85 -1.97 -3.51
CA ARG A 126 -16.66 -3.30 -2.87
C ARG A 126 -15.20 -3.76 -2.78
N VAL A 127 -14.40 -3.49 -3.80
CA VAL A 127 -12.96 -3.83 -3.78
C VAL A 127 -12.23 -2.99 -2.75
N ILE A 128 -12.58 -1.71 -2.66
CA ILE A 128 -11.95 -0.76 -1.74
C ILE A 128 -12.34 -1.08 -0.30
N ALA A 129 -13.62 -1.32 -0.03
CA ALA A 129 -14.10 -1.75 1.27
C ALA A 129 -13.44 -3.06 1.73
N ALA A 130 -13.39 -4.08 0.86
CA ALA A 130 -12.73 -5.36 1.15
C ALA A 130 -11.23 -5.21 1.43
N GLY A 131 -10.55 -4.27 0.77
CA GLY A 131 -9.13 -4.00 1.02
C GLY A 131 -8.87 -3.10 2.22
N LEU A 132 -9.88 -2.43 2.79
CA LEU A 132 -9.73 -1.55 3.96
C LEU A 132 -10.15 -2.21 5.26
N ASN A 133 -11.12 -3.13 5.20
CA ASN A 133 -11.79 -3.64 6.38
C ASN A 133 -11.72 -5.17 6.45
N ARG A 134 -11.22 -5.68 7.58
CA ARG A 134 -11.03 -7.11 7.84
C ARG A 134 -12.32 -7.92 7.87
N HIS A 135 -13.46 -7.31 8.20
CA HIS A 135 -14.75 -7.99 8.27
C HIS A 135 -15.44 -8.05 6.89
N ILE A 136 -14.92 -7.32 5.90
CA ILE A 136 -15.47 -7.24 4.54
C ILE A 136 -14.58 -7.97 3.53
N THR A 137 -13.27 -8.06 3.82
CA THR A 137 -12.34 -8.81 2.98
C THR A 137 -12.79 -10.25 2.77
N LYS A 138 -12.48 -10.80 1.59
CA LYS A 138 -12.69 -12.24 1.32
C LYS A 138 -11.43 -13.06 1.58
N MET A 139 -10.37 -12.42 2.03
CA MET A 139 -9.17 -13.08 2.53
C MET A 139 -9.48 -13.81 3.85
N ALA A 140 -8.78 -14.91 4.11
CA ALA A 140 -8.84 -15.54 5.42
C ALA A 140 -8.30 -14.58 6.50
N GLN A 141 -8.89 -14.55 7.68
CA GLN A 141 -8.48 -13.60 8.75
C GLN A 141 -7.00 -13.73 9.11
N ARG A 142 -6.50 -14.97 9.24
CA ARG A 142 -5.07 -15.23 9.45
C ARG A 142 -4.17 -14.58 8.40
N ASP A 143 -4.63 -14.57 7.15
CA ASP A 143 -3.85 -14.09 6.01
C ASP A 143 -3.88 -12.56 5.97
N TRP A 144 -5.01 -11.96 6.34
CA TRP A 144 -5.15 -10.51 6.51
C TRP A 144 -4.25 -9.95 7.62
N ASP A 145 -4.17 -10.67 8.75
CA ASP A 145 -3.41 -10.25 9.93
C ASP A 145 -1.89 -10.32 9.68
N ILE A 146 -1.44 -11.19 8.77
CA ILE A 146 -0.03 -11.28 8.34
C ILE A 146 0.37 -10.11 7.44
N LEU A 147 -0.55 -9.57 6.64
CA LEU A 147 -0.23 -8.48 5.72
C LEU A 147 0.01 -7.17 6.46
N GLU A 148 1.08 -6.47 6.07
CA GLU A 148 1.44 -5.17 6.62
C GLU A 148 0.33 -4.13 6.47
N GLU A 149 0.06 -3.36 7.53
CA GLU A 149 -0.92 -2.26 7.50
C GLU A 149 -0.41 -1.03 6.74
N THR A 150 0.92 -0.91 6.60
CA THR A 150 1.56 0.25 6.00
C THR A 150 2.44 -0.15 4.83
N SER A 151 2.46 0.71 3.81
CA SER A 151 3.43 0.63 2.71
C SER A 151 4.74 1.32 3.07
N ASN A 152 5.05 1.57 4.35
CA ASN A 152 6.23 2.37 4.74
C ASN A 152 7.53 1.79 4.17
N ASN A 153 7.70 0.48 4.21
CA ASN A 153 8.87 -0.20 3.63
C ASN A 153 8.92 0.00 2.11
N VAL A 154 7.78 -0.11 1.43
CA VAL A 154 7.66 0.13 -0.02
C VAL A 154 7.92 1.60 -0.37
N GLU A 155 7.42 2.55 0.42
CA GLU A 155 7.65 3.99 0.25
C GLU A 155 9.10 4.37 0.50
N GLN A 156 9.75 3.76 1.49
CA GLN A 156 11.18 3.93 1.74
C GLN A 156 11.99 3.38 0.56
N SER A 157 11.68 2.18 0.07
CA SER A 157 12.35 1.61 -1.11
C SER A 157 12.10 2.45 -2.37
N ALA A 158 10.90 2.99 -2.56
CA ALA A 158 10.60 3.92 -3.65
C ALA A 158 11.38 5.23 -3.52
N LYS A 159 11.52 5.78 -2.31
CA LYS A 159 12.35 6.97 -2.07
C LYS A 159 13.83 6.68 -2.32
N LYS A 160 14.32 5.50 -1.91
CA LYS A 160 15.68 5.05 -2.21
C LYS A 160 15.90 4.93 -3.71
N SER A 161 14.95 4.36 -4.47
CA SER A 161 15.10 4.19 -5.91
C SER A 161 15.17 5.52 -6.66
N TYR A 162 14.54 6.59 -6.17
CA TYR A 162 14.70 7.93 -6.75
C TYR A 162 16.15 8.47 -6.70
N SER A 163 17.01 7.96 -5.80
CA SER A 163 18.44 8.31 -5.82
C SER A 163 19.17 7.78 -7.06
N TYR A 164 18.59 6.78 -7.75
CA TYR A 164 19.11 6.23 -9.00
C TYR A 164 18.51 6.91 -10.25
N GLY A 165 17.70 7.96 -10.07
CA GLY A 165 17.07 8.74 -11.14
C GLY A 165 15.54 8.79 -11.01
N LYS A 166 14.95 9.89 -11.50
CA LYS A 166 13.50 10.06 -11.63
C LYS A 166 13.11 9.97 -13.11
N THR A 167 11.85 9.62 -13.38
CA THR A 167 11.27 9.62 -14.76
C THR A 167 12.08 8.79 -15.76
N LEU A 168 12.63 7.65 -15.32
CA LEU A 168 13.37 6.73 -16.17
C LEU A 168 12.41 6.01 -17.14
N HIS A 169 12.90 5.73 -18.36
CA HIS A 169 12.24 4.77 -19.25
C HIS A 169 12.15 3.40 -18.56
N LEU A 170 11.13 2.60 -18.92
CA LEU A 170 10.76 1.37 -18.20
C LEU A 170 11.93 0.41 -18.00
N LEU A 171 12.71 0.12 -19.05
CA LEU A 171 13.83 -0.82 -18.97
C LEU A 171 14.97 -0.31 -18.06
N PRO A 172 15.47 0.94 -18.21
CA PRO A 172 16.38 1.53 -17.23
C PRO A 172 15.84 1.51 -15.79
N ALA A 173 14.54 1.79 -15.59
CA ALA A 173 13.92 1.75 -14.28
C ALA A 173 13.99 0.34 -13.65
N ILE A 174 13.72 -0.71 -14.44
CA ILE A 174 13.83 -2.11 -14.00
C ILE A 174 15.27 -2.45 -13.61
N HIS A 175 16.27 -2.09 -14.43
CA HIS A 175 17.67 -2.36 -14.10
C HIS A 175 18.14 -1.61 -12.85
N MET A 176 17.73 -0.35 -12.67
CA MET A 176 18.09 0.40 -11.46
C MET A 176 17.41 -0.16 -10.21
N ALA A 177 16.15 -0.59 -10.30
CA ALA A 177 15.46 -1.27 -9.21
C ALA A 177 16.18 -2.59 -8.85
N LEU A 178 16.54 -3.42 -9.83
CA LEU A 178 17.30 -4.65 -9.60
C LEU A 178 18.64 -4.38 -8.89
N LYS A 179 19.37 -3.35 -9.33
CA LYS A 179 20.65 -2.96 -8.70
C LYS A 179 20.47 -2.50 -7.26
N LEU A 180 19.39 -1.79 -6.96
CA LEU A 180 19.04 -1.40 -5.59
C LEU A 180 18.72 -2.63 -4.74
N ASP A 181 17.90 -3.55 -5.24
CA ASP A 181 17.53 -4.79 -4.53
C ASP A 181 18.76 -5.65 -4.21
N MET A 182 19.67 -5.83 -5.18
CA MET A 182 20.93 -6.53 -4.97
C MET A 182 21.75 -5.88 -3.85
N ARG A 183 21.86 -4.56 -3.85
CA ARG A 183 22.60 -3.81 -2.82
C ARG A 183 21.96 -3.95 -1.43
N ASP A 184 20.63 -3.89 -1.33
CA ASP A 184 19.93 -4.07 -0.05
C ASP A 184 20.13 -5.51 0.48
N ILE A 185 20.14 -6.54 -0.39
CA ILE A 185 20.48 -7.92 -0.02
C ILE A 185 21.92 -8.04 0.48
N ASP A 186 22.88 -7.44 -0.23
CA ASP A 186 24.30 -7.49 0.15
C ASP A 186 24.55 -6.79 1.50
N GLN A 187 23.86 -5.68 1.75
CA GLN A 187 23.89 -4.99 3.04
C GLN A 187 23.29 -5.83 4.17
N TYR A 188 22.17 -6.50 3.91
CA TYR A 188 21.57 -7.42 4.86
C TYR A 188 22.52 -8.57 5.21
N ARG A 189 23.09 -9.25 4.20
CA ARG A 189 24.07 -10.33 4.41
C ARG A 189 25.29 -9.87 5.18
N SER A 190 25.84 -8.71 4.84
CA SER A 190 26.99 -8.15 5.56
C SER A 190 26.69 -7.87 7.03
N HIS A 191 25.47 -7.45 7.36
CA HIS A 191 25.04 -7.27 8.73
C HIS A 191 24.88 -8.61 9.45
N ASP A 192 24.23 -9.59 8.82
CA ASP A 192 24.00 -10.92 9.40
C ASP A 192 25.31 -11.67 9.66
N GLU A 193 26.22 -11.66 8.68
CA GLU A 193 27.50 -12.38 8.76
C GLU A 193 28.54 -11.67 9.64
N ARG A 194 28.54 -10.33 9.68
CA ARG A 194 29.67 -9.56 10.25
C ARG A 194 29.25 -8.56 11.33
N SER A 195 27.97 -8.48 11.68
CA SER A 195 27.40 -7.47 12.60
C SER A 195 27.72 -6.02 12.20
N VAL A 196 28.09 -5.77 10.94
CA VAL A 196 28.43 -4.43 10.44
C VAL A 196 27.14 -3.72 10.04
N ARG A 197 26.79 -2.66 10.77
CA ARG A 197 25.65 -1.79 10.45
C ARG A 197 26.06 -0.70 9.49
N HIS A 198 25.37 -0.59 8.36
CA HIS A 198 25.53 0.55 7.47
C HIS A 198 24.81 1.77 8.07
N SER A 199 25.58 2.78 8.46
CA SER A 199 25.07 4.04 9.01
C SER A 199 25.27 5.16 7.99
N GLU A 200 24.18 5.78 7.53
CA GLU A 200 24.25 7.06 6.79
C GLU A 200 24.56 8.26 7.71
N ARG A 201 24.66 8.02 9.02
CA ARG A 201 25.05 9.03 9.99
C ARG A 201 26.57 9.18 9.93
N SER A 202 27.02 10.35 9.50
CA SER A 202 28.44 10.73 9.59
C SER A 202 28.91 10.58 11.05
N THR A 203 30.06 9.96 11.24
CA THR A 203 30.72 9.82 12.55
C THR A 203 31.28 11.15 13.06
N SER A 204 31.44 12.15 12.17
CA SER A 204 31.89 13.49 12.53
C SER A 204 30.84 14.26 13.32
N LEU A 205 31.26 14.86 14.44
CA LEU A 205 30.43 15.72 15.28
C LEU A 205 29.96 16.97 14.52
N SER A 206 30.86 17.61 13.76
CA SER A 206 30.54 18.83 13.00
C SER A 206 29.52 18.57 11.90
N ALA A 207 29.66 17.47 11.16
CA ALA A 207 28.70 17.07 10.13
C ALA A 207 27.31 16.78 10.72
N ARG A 208 27.24 16.21 11.92
CA ARG A 208 25.96 15.97 12.62
C ARG A 208 25.33 17.28 13.10
N TYR A 209 26.13 18.20 13.61
CA TYR A 209 25.68 19.51 14.10
C TYR A 209 25.06 20.35 12.96
N HIS A 210 25.77 20.51 11.84
CA HIS A 210 25.24 21.26 10.69
C HIS A 210 23.98 20.63 10.08
N LYS A 211 23.89 19.29 10.09
CA LYS A 211 22.71 18.56 9.61
C LYS A 211 21.52 18.62 10.58
N SER A 212 21.73 19.00 11.85
CA SER A 212 20.65 19.32 12.81
C SER A 212 20.15 20.73 12.58
N MET A 213 21.06 21.70 12.51
CA MET A 213 20.75 23.11 12.22
C MET A 213 19.93 23.27 10.92
N GLY A 214 20.29 22.55 9.86
CA GLY A 214 19.53 22.59 8.60
C GLY A 214 18.15 21.91 8.63
N ARG A 215 17.80 21.17 9.69
CA ARG A 215 16.45 20.62 9.91
C ARG A 215 15.59 21.55 10.74
N GLU A 216 16.18 22.32 11.64
CA GLU A 216 15.51 23.31 12.48
C GLU A 216 15.18 24.60 11.70
N SER A 217 15.87 24.85 10.59
CA SER A 217 15.64 26.01 9.71
C SER A 217 14.61 25.77 8.60
N LYS A 218 13.87 24.66 8.63
CA LYS A 218 12.77 24.33 7.71
C LYS A 218 11.45 24.26 8.45
#